data_AF-A0A5N3UQ80-F1
#
_entry.id   AF-A0A5N3UQ80-F1
#
_cell.length_a   1.000
_cell.length_b   1.000
_cell.length_c   1.000
_cell.angle_alpha   90.00
_cell.angle_beta   90.00
_cell.angle_gamma   90.00
#
_symmetry.space_group_name_H-M   'P 1'
#
loop_
_entity.id
_entity.type
_entity.pdbx_description
1 polymer ?
#
loop_
_entity_poly.entity_id
_entity_poly.type
_entity_poly.pdbx_seq_one_letter_code
_entity_poly.pdbx_strand_id
1 'polypeptide(L)' 'FTQGVKNPQSCRKNKGVCVPIRCPGNMRQIGTCLGAPVKCCRKK' A
#
# COMPACT_ATOMS: atom_id res chain seq x y z
N PHE A 1 14.77 -7.79 4.10
CA PHE A 1 13.40 -7.88 4.64
C PHE A 1 12.79 -6.49 4.70
N THR A 2 12.21 -5.99 3.61
CA THR A 2 11.29 -4.86 3.74
C THR A 2 10.08 -5.40 4.49
N GLN A 3 9.94 -5.02 5.76
CA GLN A 3 8.71 -5.29 6.51
C GLN A 3 7.59 -4.66 5.69
N GLY A 4 6.87 -5.49 4.91
CA GLY A 4 5.83 -5.02 4.01
C GLY A 4 4.90 -4.13 4.80
N VAL A 5 4.59 -2.94 4.29
CA VAL A 5 3.68 -2.01 4.95
C VAL A 5 2.41 -2.80 5.32
N LYS A 6 1.99 -2.82 6.59
CA LYS A 6 0.79 -3.57 7.03
C LYS A 6 -0.29 -2.69 7.64
N ASN A 7 -0.01 -1.40 7.78
CA ASN A 7 -0.90 -0.45 8.43
C ASN A 7 -1.01 0.85 7.63
N PRO A 8 -2.12 1.62 7.79
CA PRO A 8 -2.39 2.80 6.97
C PRO A 8 -1.37 3.91 7.24
N GLN A 9 -0.90 3.99 8.49
CA GLN A 9 0.04 5.02 8.95
C GLN A 9 1.41 4.85 8.27
N SER A 10 1.93 3.62 8.20
CA SER A 10 3.15 3.28 7.48
C SER A 10 2.97 3.46 5.97
N CYS A 11 1.79 3.15 5.42
CA CYS A 11 1.49 3.41 4.01
C CYS A 11 1.63 4.88 3.67
N ARG A 12 1.02 5.74 4.48
CA ARG A 12 1.10 7.19 4.32
C ARG A 12 2.52 7.72 4.53
N LYS A 13 3.29 7.19 5.49
CA LYS A 13 4.73 7.52 5.67
C LYS A 13 5.56 7.18 4.44
N ASN A 14 5.23 6.08 3.75
CA ASN A 14 5.88 5.68 2.50
C ASN A 14 5.32 6.42 1.26
N LYS A 15 4.57 7.52 1.44
CA LYS A 15 3.88 8.26 0.37
C LYS A 15 2.96 7.36 -0.48
N GLY A 16 2.45 6.29 0.11
CA GLY A 16 1.46 5.41 -0.49
C GLY A 16 0.03 5.84 -0.12
N VAL A 17 -0.92 5.31 -0.88
CA VAL A 17 -2.36 5.42 -0.65
C VAL A 17 -2.95 4.03 -0.43
N CYS A 18 -3.95 3.96 0.43
CA CYS A 18 -4.70 2.74 0.67
C CYS A 18 -5.80 2.64 -0.38
N VAL A 19 -5.78 1.61 -1.20
CA VAL A 19 -6.82 1.33 -2.20
C VAL A 19 -7.37 -0.08 -1.99
N PRO A 20 -8.69 -0.25 -2.12
CA PRO A 20 -9.31 -1.56 -2.03
C PRO A 20 -8.94 -2.41 -3.26
N ILE A 21 -8.83 -3.73 -3.06
CA ILE A 21 -8.66 -4.76 -4.11
C ILE A 21 -7.27 -4.74 -4.77
N ARG A 22 -6.95 -3.70 -5.55
CA ARG A 22 -5.71 -3.66 -6.35
C ARG A 22 -5.20 -2.23 -6.58
N CYS A 23 -3.90 -2.09 -6.80
CA CYS A 23 -3.30 -0.83 -7.21
C CYS A 23 -3.70 -0.48 -8.66
N PRO A 24 -4.02 0.79 -8.97
CA PRO A 24 -4.21 1.24 -10.35
C PRO A 24 -2.88 1.20 -11.12
N GLY A 25 -2.93 1.09 -12.46
CA GLY A 25 -1.78 0.72 -13.31
C GLY A 25 -0.53 1.61 -13.18
N ASN A 26 -0.69 2.85 -12.74
CA ASN A 26 0.42 3.80 -12.53
C ASN A 26 1.02 3.72 -11.10
N MET A 27 0.60 2.73 -10.30
CA MET A 27 1.02 2.53 -8.92
C MET A 27 1.55 1.12 -8.68
N ARG A 28 2.56 1.01 -7.82
CA ARG A 28 3.13 -0.25 -7.35
C ARG A 28 2.60 -0.58 -5.96
N GLN A 29 2.23 -1.84 -5.74
CA GLN A 29 1.92 -2.34 -4.40
C GLN A 29 3.19 -2.39 -3.56
N ILE A 30 3.18 -1.70 -2.42
CA ILE A 30 4.27 -1.68 -1.43
C ILE A 30 3.88 -2.35 -0.11
N GLY A 31 2.61 -2.76 0.03
CA GLY A 31 2.11 -3.52 1.16
C GLY A 31 0.59 -3.51 1.24
N THR A 32 0.05 -3.47 2.45
CA THR A 32 -1.37 -3.42 2.81
C THR A 32 -1.62 -2.37 3.91
N CYS A 33 -2.85 -1.87 4.00
CA CYS A 33 -3.24 -0.92 5.04
C CYS A 33 -4.14 -1.53 6.12
N LEU A 34 -5.09 -2.38 5.74
CA LEU A 34 -6.08 -3.00 6.63
C LEU A 34 -6.18 -4.49 6.28
N GLY A 35 -5.04 -5.20 6.34
CA GLY A 35 -4.96 -6.60 5.95
C GLY A 35 -4.98 -6.84 4.43
N ALA A 36 -5.17 -8.10 4.02
CA ALA A 36 -5.12 -8.52 2.62
C ALA A 36 -6.00 -7.74 1.61
N PRO A 37 -7.22 -7.26 1.96
CA PRO A 37 -8.12 -6.64 0.98
C PRO A 37 -7.74 -5.19 0.61
N VAL A 38 -7.05 -4.46 1.49
CA VAL A 38 -6.66 -3.07 1.24
C VAL A 38 -5.17 -3.00 0.97
N LYS A 39 -4.81 -2.76 -0.28
CA LYS A 39 -3.42 -2.64 -0.73
C LYS A 39 -2.90 -1.24 -0.44
N CYS A 40 -1.66 -1.17 0.01
CA CYS A 40 -0.91 0.08 0.03
C CYS A 40 -0.18 0.23 -1.31
N CYS A 41 -0.53 1.28 -2.04
CA CYS A 41 -0.05 1.53 -3.40
C CYS A 41 0.69 2.86 -3.45
N ARG A 42 1.86 2.87 -4.06
CA ARG A 42 2.68 4.07 -4.24
C ARG A 42 2.79 4.35 -5.73
N LYS A 43 2.69 5.62 -6.17
CA LYS A 43 3.07 5.97 -7.55
C LYS A 43 4.48 5.43 -7.82
N LYS A 44 4.69 4.90 -9.03
CA LYS A 44 6.02 4.48 -9.48
C LYS A 44 7.02 5.63 -9.29
#